data_AF-A0A973I313-F1
#
_entry.id   AF-A0A973I313-F1
#
_cell.length_a   1.000
_cell.length_b   1.000
_cell.length_c   1.000
_cell.angle_alpha   90.00
_cell.angle_beta   90.00
_cell.angle_gamma   90.00
#
_symmetry.space_group_name_H-M   'P 1'
#
loop_
_entity.id
_entity.type
_entity.pdbx_description
1 polymer ?
#
loop_
_entity_poly.entity_id
_entity_poly.type
_entity_poly.pdbx_seq_one_letter_code
_entity_poly.pdbx_strand_id
1 'polypeptide(L)'
;MIIGLLQGDRVELGETDNGYVYKNNFAFDKQTDEICYIPELGIEGDIITEDTSVYRYSDFLELAADYVKRNGLSNTPQDMAEQLFQCVDWQHPSTLLDDWEIHLDEE
;
A
#
# COMPACT_ATOMS: atom_id res chain seq x y z
N MET A 1 12.83 5.97 3.61
CA MET A 1 13.06 6.37 2.20
C MET A 1 11.74 6.83 1.61
N ILE A 2 11.75 7.82 0.72
CA ILE A 2 10.57 8.24 -0.04
C ILE A 2 10.82 7.93 -1.52
N ILE A 3 9.84 7.32 -2.18
CA ILE A 3 9.79 7.06 -3.62
C ILE A 3 8.70 7.98 -4.18
N GLY A 4 9.05 8.79 -5.18
CA GLY A 4 8.17 9.82 -5.72
C GLY A 4 8.11 11.11 -4.88
N LEU A 5 7.28 12.05 -5.31
CA LEU A 5 7.06 13.35 -4.68
C LEU A 5 5.57 13.65 -4.60
N LEU A 6 5.13 14.21 -3.48
CA LEU A 6 3.75 14.63 -3.26
C LEU A 6 3.74 16.12 -2.91
N GLN A 7 2.99 16.93 -3.68
CA GLN A 7 2.86 18.38 -3.49
C GLN A 7 1.40 18.82 -3.66
N GLY A 8 0.68 18.95 -2.55
CA GLY A 8 -0.77 19.21 -2.58
C GLY A 8 -1.48 18.05 -3.28
N ASP A 9 -2.26 18.38 -4.30
CA ASP A 9 -3.02 17.38 -5.09
C ASP A 9 -2.21 16.82 -6.28
N ARG A 10 -0.93 17.16 -6.42
CA ARG A 10 -0.07 16.61 -7.48
C ARG A 10 0.91 15.60 -6.91
N VAL A 11 1.14 14.55 -7.66
CA VAL A 11 2.11 13.51 -7.29
C VAL A 11 2.92 13.09 -8.50
N GLU A 12 4.22 12.95 -8.28
CA GLU A 12 5.16 12.36 -9.22
C GLU A 12 5.54 10.99 -8.66
N LEU A 13 5.22 9.92 -9.40
CA LEU A 13 5.56 8.57 -8.99
C LEU A 13 7.06 8.31 -9.22
N GLY A 14 7.68 7.54 -8.33
CA GLY A 14 9.03 7.02 -8.51
C GLY A 14 9.03 5.59 -9.02
N GLU A 15 10.09 5.23 -9.72
CA GLU A 15 10.30 3.90 -10.29
C GLU A 15 10.57 2.85 -9.21
N THR A 16 10.07 1.65 -9.47
CA THR A 16 10.27 0.41 -8.69
C THR A 16 10.68 -0.70 -9.65
N ASP A 17 10.86 -1.93 -9.16
CA ASP A 17 11.28 -3.04 -10.00
C ASP A 17 10.20 -3.43 -11.04
N ASN A 18 8.90 -3.22 -10.77
CA ASN A 18 7.83 -3.63 -11.68
C ASN A 18 6.84 -2.51 -12.08
N GLY A 19 7.08 -1.25 -11.71
CA GLY A 19 6.25 -0.12 -12.13
C GLY A 19 6.55 1.17 -11.40
N TYR A 20 5.54 2.01 -11.17
CA TYR A 20 5.71 3.30 -10.50
C TYR A 20 4.80 3.44 -9.28
N VAL A 21 5.29 4.12 -8.23
CA VAL A 21 4.52 4.38 -7.00
C VAL A 21 4.91 5.70 -6.38
N TYR A 22 4.02 6.27 -5.57
CA TYR A 22 4.45 7.10 -4.45
C TYR A 22 4.50 6.23 -3.20
N LYS A 23 5.61 6.26 -2.47
CA LYS A 23 5.80 5.46 -1.26
C LYS A 23 6.63 6.22 -0.24
N ASN A 24 6.04 6.54 0.91
CA ASN A 24 6.68 7.25 2.00
C ASN A 24 6.83 6.33 3.23
N ASN A 25 8.00 5.70 3.35
CA ASN A 25 8.28 4.82 4.48
C ASN A 25 8.25 5.57 5.81
N PHE A 26 8.62 6.85 5.85
CA PHE A 26 8.62 7.60 7.11
C PHE A 26 7.19 7.78 7.65
N ALA A 27 6.24 8.13 6.78
CA ALA A 27 4.83 8.24 7.17
C ALA A 27 4.28 6.91 7.69
N PHE A 28 4.66 5.80 7.05
CA PHE A 28 4.27 4.45 7.45
C PHE A 28 4.91 4.03 8.80
N ASP A 29 6.23 4.10 8.91
CA ASP A 29 7.00 3.69 10.10
C ASP A 29 6.63 4.49 11.34
N LYS A 30 6.30 5.77 11.15
CA LYS A 30 5.86 6.67 12.23
C LYS A 30 4.35 6.63 12.47
N GLN A 31 3.62 5.83 11.70
CA GLN A 31 2.17 5.65 11.83
C GLN A 31 1.43 6.99 11.82
N THR A 32 1.88 7.90 10.96
CA THR A 32 1.28 9.23 10.83
C THR A 32 -0.01 9.15 10.01
N ASP A 33 -0.82 10.21 10.08
CA ASP A 33 -2.00 10.39 9.24
C ASP A 33 -1.67 10.92 7.82
N GLU A 34 -0.37 11.02 7.49
CA GLU A 34 0.08 11.40 6.15
C GLU A 34 -0.08 10.24 5.17
N ILE A 35 -0.24 10.58 3.88
CA ILE A 35 -0.29 9.60 2.81
C ILE A 35 1.06 8.88 2.75
N CYS A 36 1.01 7.55 2.88
CA CYS A 36 2.20 6.70 2.83
C CYS A 36 2.33 5.98 1.49
N TYR A 37 1.26 5.87 0.70
CA TYR A 37 1.29 5.12 -0.55
C TYR A 37 0.22 5.57 -1.55
N ILE A 38 0.58 5.63 -2.84
CA ILE A 38 -0.34 5.82 -3.97
C ILE A 38 0.12 4.88 -5.10
N PRO A 39 -0.73 3.95 -5.58
CA PRO A 39 -0.43 3.05 -6.69
C PRO A 39 -0.54 3.76 -8.04
N GLU A 40 0.21 3.29 -9.04
CA GLU A 40 0.06 3.73 -10.43
C GLU A 40 -1.32 3.39 -11.01
N LEU A 41 -1.91 2.24 -10.64
CA LEU A 41 -3.25 1.88 -11.10
C LEU A 41 -4.37 2.78 -10.55
N GLY A 42 -4.11 3.46 -9.45
CA GLY A 42 -5.11 4.23 -8.72
C GLY A 42 -5.05 5.73 -8.99
N ILE A 43 -4.25 6.19 -9.96
CA ILE A 43 -4.04 7.61 -10.22
C ILE A 43 -4.40 8.03 -11.65
N GLU A 44 -5.02 9.21 -11.78
CA GLU A 44 -5.33 9.82 -13.07
C GLU A 44 -4.21 10.80 -13.48
N GLY A 45 -3.23 10.29 -14.23
CA GLY A 45 -2.07 11.08 -14.63
C GLY A 45 -1.19 11.43 -13.43
N ASP A 46 -0.97 12.72 -13.17
CA ASP A 46 -0.16 13.25 -12.07
C ASP A 46 -1.00 13.97 -10.99
N ILE A 47 -2.33 13.81 -11.02
CA ILE A 47 -3.27 14.54 -10.16
C ILE A 47 -4.06 13.57 -9.28
N ILE A 48 -4.13 13.89 -7.99
CA ILE A 48 -4.98 13.22 -7.01
C ILE A 48 -6.38 13.83 -7.11
N THR A 49 -7.32 12.99 -7.52
CA THR A 49 -8.75 13.28 -7.61
C THR A 49 -9.52 12.60 -6.49
N GLU A 50 -10.84 12.84 -6.41
CA GLU A 50 -11.71 12.11 -5.47
C GLU A 50 -11.76 10.61 -5.73
N ASP A 51 -11.53 10.19 -6.98
CA ASP A 51 -11.47 8.79 -7.40
C ASP A 51 -10.05 8.19 -7.24
N THR A 52 -9.04 9.02 -6.94
CA THR A 52 -7.66 8.54 -6.76
C THR A 52 -7.52 7.75 -5.48
N SER A 53 -6.92 6.57 -5.59
CA SER A 53 -6.67 5.72 -4.42
C SER A 53 -5.45 6.19 -3.66
N VAL A 54 -5.67 6.81 -2.50
CA VAL A 54 -4.61 7.25 -1.58
C VAL A 54 -4.65 6.42 -0.31
N TYR A 55 -3.49 6.00 0.19
CA TYR A 55 -3.41 5.12 1.35
C TYR A 55 -2.54 5.72 2.45
N ARG A 56 -3.01 5.58 3.67
CA ARG A 56 -2.36 5.88 4.94
C ARG A 56 -2.04 4.60 5.69
N TYR A 57 -1.26 4.72 6.76
CA TYR A 57 -0.96 3.59 7.63
C TYR A 57 -2.22 2.88 8.15
N SER A 58 -3.27 3.63 8.51
CA SER A 58 -4.54 3.07 8.97
C SER A 58 -5.18 2.15 7.93
N ASP A 59 -5.13 2.53 6.65
CA ASP A 59 -5.75 1.75 5.57
C ASP A 59 -5.02 0.41 5.39
N PHE A 60 -3.69 0.42 5.46
CA PHE A 60 -2.90 -0.82 5.46
C PHE A 60 -3.20 -1.70 6.68
N LEU A 61 -3.33 -1.10 7.85
CA LEU A 61 -3.63 -1.83 9.08
C LEU A 61 -5.01 -2.47 9.03
N GLU A 62 -6.02 -1.78 8.49
CA GLU A 62 -7.37 -2.31 8.29
C GLU A 62 -7.38 -3.47 7.31
N LEU A 63 -6.76 -3.30 6.13
CA LEU A 63 -6.63 -4.36 5.13
C LEU A 63 -5.92 -5.59 5.70
N ALA A 64 -4.83 -5.39 6.44
CA ALA A 64 -4.09 -6.46 7.08
C ALA A 64 -4.88 -7.16 8.18
N ALA A 65 -5.62 -6.41 9.01
CA ALA A 65 -6.46 -6.97 10.06
C ALA A 65 -7.57 -7.86 9.48
N ASP A 66 -8.22 -7.39 8.42
CA ASP A 66 -9.25 -8.16 7.72
C ASP A 66 -8.66 -9.41 7.06
N TYR A 67 -7.50 -9.30 6.42
CA TYR A 67 -6.79 -10.43 5.81
C TYR A 67 -6.40 -11.50 6.83
N VAL A 68 -5.76 -11.12 7.94
CA VAL A 68 -5.38 -12.04 9.04
C VAL A 68 -6.60 -12.76 9.58
N LYS A 69 -7.67 -12.02 9.87
CA LYS A 69 -8.90 -12.57 10.44
C LYS A 69 -9.61 -13.52 9.48
N ARG A 70 -9.71 -13.15 8.20
CA ARG A 70 -10.39 -13.93 7.15
C ARG A 70 -9.69 -15.26 6.88
N ASN A 71 -8.36 -15.24 6.85
CA ASN A 71 -7.53 -16.42 6.57
C ASN A 71 -7.09 -17.19 7.83
N GLY A 72 -7.49 -16.73 9.02
CA GLY A 72 -7.15 -17.40 10.29
C GLY A 72 -5.64 -17.42 10.58
N LEU A 73 -4.89 -16.42 10.10
CA LEU A 73 -3.45 -16.36 10.26
C LEU A 73 -3.05 -16.03 11.71
N SER A 74 -1.87 -16.48 12.10
CA SER A 74 -1.32 -16.23 13.45
C SER A 74 -0.57 -14.90 13.59
N ASN A 75 -0.27 -14.24 12.47
CA ASN A 75 0.42 -12.96 12.42
C ASN A 75 -0.40 -11.85 13.10
N THR A 76 0.27 -10.85 13.67
CA THR A 76 -0.44 -9.65 14.08
C THR A 76 -0.83 -8.80 12.87
N PRO A 77 -1.93 -8.04 12.92
CA PRO A 77 -2.28 -7.10 11.86
C PRO A 77 -1.15 -6.11 11.54
N GLN A 78 -0.36 -5.71 12.54
CA GLN A 78 0.78 -4.83 12.37
C GLN A 78 1.90 -5.48 11.55
N ASP A 79 2.28 -6.72 11.88
CA ASP A 79 3.32 -7.44 11.13
C ASP A 79 2.86 -7.67 9.68
N MET A 80 1.59 -7.99 9.49
CA MET A 80 1.00 -8.18 8.16
C MET A 80 0.95 -6.87 7.36
N ALA A 81 0.59 -5.75 8.00
CA ALA A 81 0.60 -4.44 7.36
C ALA A 81 2.01 -4.03 6.93
N GLU A 82 3.02 -4.29 7.75
CA GLU A 82 4.43 -4.04 7.40
C GLU A 82 4.86 -4.88 6.20
N GLN A 83 4.57 -6.18 6.20
CA GLN A 83 4.85 -7.05 5.05
C GLN A 83 4.15 -6.56 3.78
N LEU A 84 2.85 -6.24 3.89
CA LEU A 84 2.06 -5.74 2.78
C LEU A 84 2.65 -4.45 2.22
N PHE A 85 3.00 -3.50 3.09
CA PHE A 85 3.60 -2.25 2.67
C PHE A 85 4.98 -2.45 2.03
N GLN A 86 5.83 -3.35 2.55
CA GLN A 86 7.14 -3.59 1.96
C GLN A 86 7.02 -4.24 0.57
N CYS A 87 6.12 -5.19 0.40
CA CYS A 87 5.96 -5.97 -0.83
C CYS A 87 5.08 -5.31 -1.90
N VAL A 88 4.17 -4.39 -1.52
CA VAL A 88 3.32 -3.73 -2.51
C VAL A 88 4.14 -2.85 -3.45
N ASP A 89 3.85 -3.02 -4.74
CA ASP A 89 4.52 -2.35 -5.84
C ASP A 89 3.56 -1.40 -6.55
N TRP A 90 3.35 -1.47 -7.87
CA TRP A 90 2.49 -0.55 -8.65
C TRP A 90 0.97 -0.72 -8.46
N GLN A 91 0.52 -1.82 -7.84
CA GLN A 91 -0.88 -2.22 -7.72
C GLN A 91 -1.52 -1.84 -6.37
N HIS A 92 -2.85 -1.87 -6.28
CA HIS A 92 -3.53 -1.65 -4.99
C HIS A 92 -3.10 -2.70 -3.95
N PRO A 93 -2.97 -2.33 -2.66
CA PRO A 93 -2.59 -3.28 -1.61
C PRO A 93 -3.57 -4.45 -1.49
N SER A 94 -4.86 -4.22 -1.73
CA SER A 94 -5.88 -5.29 -1.76
C SER A 94 -5.61 -6.30 -2.88
N THR A 95 -5.19 -5.85 -4.06
CA THR A 95 -4.86 -6.75 -5.17
C THR A 95 -3.67 -7.65 -4.84
N LEU A 96 -2.67 -7.12 -4.12
CA LEU A 96 -1.56 -7.96 -3.64
C LEU A 96 -2.02 -8.99 -2.59
N LEU A 97 -2.93 -8.62 -1.69
CA LEU A 97 -3.47 -9.55 -0.70
C LEU A 97 -4.29 -10.68 -1.36
N ASP A 98 -5.06 -10.36 -2.40
CA ASP A 98 -5.80 -11.37 -3.18
C ASP A 98 -4.84 -12.36 -3.85
N ASP A 99 -3.72 -11.88 -4.39
CA ASP A 99 -2.66 -12.72 -4.96
C ASP A 99 -2.03 -13.64 -3.90
N TRP A 100 -1.69 -13.09 -2.73
CA TRP A 100 -1.17 -13.90 -1.61
C TRP A 100 -2.15 -14.98 -1.16
N GLU A 101 -3.45 -14.66 -1.10
CA GLU A 101 -4.48 -15.61 -0.71
C GLU A 101 -4.55 -16.81 -1.66
N ILE A 102 -4.40 -16.60 -2.97
CA ILE A 102 -4.36 -17.69 -3.96
C ILE A 102 -3.20 -18.65 -3.68
N HIS A 103 -2.09 -18.15 -3.15
CA HIS A 103 -0.88 -18.92 -2.86
C HIS A 103 -0.80 -19.46 -1.42
N LEU A 104 -1.77 -19.15 -0.54
CA LEU A 104 -1.77 -19.65 0.85
C LEU A 104 -1.94 -21.18 0.95
N ASP A 105 -2.61 -21.80 -0.02
CA ASP A 105 -2.85 -23.25 -0.05
C ASP A 105 -1.69 -24.06 -0.66
N GLU A 106 -0.62 -23.39 -1.13
CA GLU A 106 0.53 -24.03 -1.78
C GLU A 106 1.66 -24.42 -0.81
N GLU A 107 1.55 -24.10 0.50
CA GLU A 107 2.50 -24.47 1.58
C GLU A 107 1.95 -25.51 2.58
#